data_AF-A0A1H5XV72-F1
#
_entry.id   AF-A0A1H5XV72-F1
#
_cell.length_a   1.000
_cell.length_b   1.000
_cell.length_c   1.000
_cell.angle_alpha   90.00
_cell.angle_beta   90.00
_cell.angle_gamma   90.00
#
_symmetry.space_group_name_H-M   'P 1'
#
loop_
_entity.id
_entity.type
_entity.pdbx_description
1 polymer ?
#
loop_
_entity_poly.entity_id
_entity_poly.type
_entity_poly.pdbx_seq_one_letter_code
_entity_poly.pdbx_strand_id
1 'polypeptide(L)'
;MGDAAETLDQQREPTTIAWIDVRLKAWAEWCETGGVVVGLGYGKNPIGGAVDNGGMIIRSTGTAAQPDSYDPNYEIDQAVVKLGADLKTVVVEHYRHEDAPEAKRVYRCGCSRSTYFRRLAKAHQHILFMLPAEKKVRSGAGAMAAAAERRAARKAGRG
;
A
#
# COMPACT_ATOMS: atom_id res chain seq x y z
N MET A 1 38.46 25.27 2.55
CA MET A 1 37.94 24.61 3.76
C MET A 1 36.43 24.88 3.84
N GLY A 2 35.62 24.23 2.99
CA GLY A 2 34.18 24.51 2.89
C GLY A 2 33.32 23.32 2.40
N ASP A 3 33.88 22.37 1.64
CA ASP A 3 33.07 21.32 0.99
C ASP A 3 32.56 20.19 1.89
N ALA A 4 33.23 19.89 3.01
CA ALA A 4 32.91 18.70 3.80
C ALA A 4 31.67 18.88 4.71
N ALA A 5 31.33 20.13 5.09
CA ALA A 5 30.16 20.42 5.91
C ALA A 5 28.86 20.49 5.08
N GLU A 6 28.96 20.94 3.81
CA GLU A 6 27.81 21.05 2.91
C GLU A 6 27.36 19.69 2.36
N THR A 7 28.28 18.73 2.26
CA THR A 7 28.00 17.36 1.79
C THR A 7 27.24 16.52 2.83
N LEU A 8 27.37 16.81 4.12
CA LEU A 8 26.76 15.99 5.19
C LEU A 8 25.28 16.30 5.46
N ASP A 9 24.82 17.52 5.16
CA ASP A 9 23.42 17.92 5.37
C ASP A 9 22.49 17.48 4.22
N GLN A 10 23.10 17.04 3.10
CA GLN A 10 22.39 16.61 1.89
C GLN A 10 21.95 15.14 1.90
N GLN A 11 22.35 14.33 2.88
CA GLN A 11 22.31 12.87 2.75
C GLN A 11 21.33 12.15 3.70
N ARG A 12 20.69 12.85 4.63
CA ARG A 12 19.71 12.21 5.52
C ARG A 12 18.31 12.70 5.21
N GLU A 13 17.61 11.95 4.35
CA GLU A 13 16.17 12.05 4.26
C GLU A 13 15.59 11.95 5.68
N PRO A 14 14.70 12.86 6.10
CA PRO A 14 14.12 12.83 7.43
C PRO A 14 13.41 11.51 7.66
N THR A 15 13.54 10.99 8.89
CA THR A 15 13.09 9.66 9.27
C THR A 15 11.60 9.50 8.99
N THR A 16 11.28 8.78 7.93
CA THR A 16 9.92 8.34 7.61
C THR A 16 9.47 7.29 8.62
N ILE A 17 8.16 7.12 8.78
CA ILE A 17 7.62 6.01 9.58
C ILE A 17 7.94 4.71 8.83
N ALA A 18 8.93 3.95 9.29
CA ALA A 18 9.53 2.84 8.55
C ALA A 18 8.50 1.82 8.03
N TRP A 19 7.48 1.48 8.83
CA TRP A 19 6.43 0.56 8.39
C TRP A 19 5.57 1.12 7.25
N ILE A 20 5.19 2.41 7.34
CA ILE A 20 4.44 3.10 6.27
C ILE A 20 5.30 3.24 5.02
N ASP A 21 6.60 3.52 5.18
CA ASP A 21 7.53 3.66 4.07
C ASP A 21 7.60 2.39 3.22
N VAL A 22 7.75 1.23 3.88
CA VAL A 22 7.74 -0.08 3.22
C VAL A 22 6.41 -0.33 2.50
N ARG A 23 5.28 0.03 3.12
CA ARG A 23 3.95 -0.12 2.51
C ARG A 23 3.74 0.79 1.30
N LEU A 24 4.26 2.01 1.34
CA LEU A 24 4.16 2.96 0.24
C LEU A 24 5.06 2.58 -0.94
N LYS A 25 6.23 1.99 -0.69
CA LYS A 25 7.07 1.39 -1.74
C LYS A 25 6.34 0.25 -2.45
N ALA A 26 5.77 -0.68 -1.68
CA ALA A 26 4.97 -1.78 -2.23
C ALA A 26 3.73 -1.28 -3.01
N TRP A 27 3.06 -0.23 -2.51
CA TRP A 27 1.96 0.41 -3.22
C TRP A 27 2.41 1.06 -4.54
N ALA A 28 3.57 1.72 -4.57
CA ALA A 28 4.10 2.32 -5.79
C ALA A 28 4.42 1.25 -6.85
N GLU A 29 5.08 0.16 -6.45
CA GLU A 29 5.30 -1.00 -7.33
C GLU A 29 3.98 -1.58 -7.86
N TRP A 30 2.98 -1.73 -7.00
CA TRP A 30 1.63 -2.20 -7.36
C TRP A 30 0.91 -1.25 -8.34
N CYS A 31 1.15 0.07 -8.24
CA CYS A 31 0.61 1.03 -9.21
C CYS A 31 1.22 0.83 -10.60
N GLU A 32 2.52 0.55 -10.69
CA GLU A 32 3.21 0.33 -11.97
C GLU A 32 2.79 -0.97 -12.66
N THR A 33 2.35 -1.99 -11.92
CA THR A 33 1.77 -3.23 -12.48
C THR A 33 0.31 -3.07 -12.91
N GLY A 34 -0.23 -1.84 -12.86
CA GLY A 34 -1.59 -1.51 -13.29
C GLY A 34 -2.65 -1.87 -12.26
N GLY A 35 -2.29 -1.98 -10.98
CA GLY A 35 -3.21 -2.34 -9.90
C GLY A 35 -3.78 -3.77 -10.01
N VAL A 36 -3.30 -4.55 -10.98
CA VAL A 36 -3.75 -5.92 -11.19
C VAL A 36 -2.97 -6.80 -10.23
N VAL A 37 -3.63 -7.20 -9.13
CA VAL A 37 -3.22 -8.42 -8.44
C VAL A 37 -3.24 -9.53 -9.47
N VAL A 38 -2.10 -10.18 -9.72
CA VAL A 38 -1.99 -11.31 -10.64
C VAL A 38 -3.03 -12.37 -10.20
N GLY A 39 -4.17 -12.43 -10.90
CA GLY A 39 -5.31 -13.30 -10.59
C GLY A 39 -6.62 -12.61 -10.14
N LEU A 40 -6.65 -11.31 -9.88
CA LEU A 40 -7.87 -10.55 -9.54
C LEU A 40 -7.92 -9.27 -10.40
N GLY A 41 -8.82 -9.27 -11.39
CA GLY A 41 -9.03 -8.19 -12.35
C GLY A 41 -9.64 -6.91 -11.77
N TYR A 42 -9.05 -6.35 -10.72
CA TYR A 42 -9.42 -5.07 -10.16
C TYR A 42 -8.30 -4.07 -10.42
N GLY A 43 -8.31 -3.46 -11.60
CA GLY A 43 -7.24 -2.51 -11.90
C GLY A 43 -7.34 -1.75 -13.22
N LYS A 44 -8.49 -1.68 -13.90
CA LYS A 44 -8.65 -0.74 -15.01
C LYS A 44 -10.06 -0.18 -14.99
N ASN A 45 -10.18 1.14 -15.16
CA ASN A 45 -11.43 1.78 -15.58
C ASN A 45 -12.11 0.90 -16.65
N PRO A 46 -13.44 0.73 -16.65
CA PRO A 46 -14.14 -0.23 -17.50
C PRO A 46 -13.93 -0.03 -19.02
N ILE A 47 -13.33 1.10 -19.43
CA ILE A 47 -12.97 1.40 -20.81
C ILE A 47 -11.58 0.82 -21.19
N GLY A 48 -10.64 0.69 -20.24
CA GLY A 48 -9.27 0.24 -20.52
C GLY A 48 -9.14 -1.29 -20.65
N GLY A 49 -9.96 -2.07 -19.95
CA GLY A 49 -9.95 -3.54 -20.07
C GLY A 49 -10.48 -4.07 -21.41
N ALA A 50 -11.22 -3.24 -22.16
CA ALA A 50 -11.75 -3.59 -23.47
C ALA A 50 -10.71 -3.49 -24.60
N VAL A 51 -9.68 -2.65 -24.43
CA VAL A 51 -8.69 -2.38 -25.48
C VAL A 51 -7.61 -3.47 -25.54
N ASP A 52 -7.20 -4.01 -24.39
CA ASP A 52 -6.14 -5.03 -24.33
C ASP A 52 -6.60 -6.44 -24.77
N ASN A 53 -7.91 -6.75 -24.73
CA ASN A 53 -8.45 -8.08 -25.06
C ASN A 53 -9.10 -8.16 -26.45
N GLY A 54 -8.86 -7.20 -27.34
CA GLY A 54 -9.36 -7.26 -28.72
C GLY A 54 -10.89 -7.41 -28.83
N GLY A 55 -11.65 -6.87 -27.87
CA GLY A 55 -13.11 -6.87 -27.92
C GLY A 55 -13.82 -8.15 -27.45
N MET A 56 -13.14 -9.13 -26.81
CA MET A 56 -13.82 -10.27 -26.21
C MET A 56 -13.90 -10.19 -24.68
N ILE A 57 -15.08 -9.77 -24.18
CA ILE A 57 -15.44 -9.93 -22.77
C ILE A 57 -15.91 -11.38 -22.57
N ILE A 58 -15.01 -12.25 -22.13
CA ILE A 58 -15.40 -13.59 -21.65
C ILE A 58 -16.04 -13.39 -20.26
N ARG A 59 -17.38 -13.33 -20.24
CA ARG A 59 -18.17 -13.57 -19.03
C ARG A 59 -18.08 -15.07 -18.72
N SER A 60 -17.75 -15.41 -17.47
CA SER A 60 -17.58 -16.77 -16.91
C SER A 60 -16.14 -17.26 -17.05
N THR A 61 -15.31 -17.15 -16.01
CA THR A 61 -15.34 -18.04 -14.85
C THR A 61 -15.12 -17.27 -13.55
N GLY A 62 -16.22 -16.86 -12.91
CA GLY A 62 -16.19 -16.42 -11.53
C GLY A 62 -16.00 -17.61 -10.61
N THR A 63 -14.74 -17.98 -10.32
CA THR A 63 -14.44 -18.52 -9.00
C THR A 63 -14.87 -17.42 -8.05
N ALA A 64 -15.95 -17.67 -7.29
CA ALA A 64 -16.53 -16.71 -6.36
C ALA A 64 -15.40 -16.05 -5.59
N ALA A 65 -15.14 -14.77 -5.91
CA ALA A 65 -14.21 -13.95 -5.17
C ALA A 65 -14.68 -14.04 -3.73
N GLN A 66 -13.86 -14.66 -2.87
CA GLN A 66 -14.10 -14.60 -1.45
C GLN A 66 -14.23 -13.10 -1.13
N PRO A 67 -15.38 -12.63 -0.62
CA PRO A 67 -15.61 -11.21 -0.34
C PRO A 67 -14.72 -10.67 0.80
N ASP A 68 -13.72 -11.46 1.21
CA ASP A 68 -12.78 -11.23 2.31
C ASP A 68 -11.30 -11.24 1.86
N SER A 69 -11.00 -11.24 0.55
CA SER A 69 -9.62 -11.04 0.07
C SER A 69 -9.27 -9.55 0.13
N TYR A 70 -9.06 -9.06 1.34
CA TYR A 70 -8.52 -7.74 1.64
C TYR A 70 -7.14 -7.57 0.97
N ASP A 71 -7.03 -6.69 -0.03
CA ASP A 71 -5.75 -6.31 -0.62
C ASP A 71 -5.17 -5.13 0.18
N PRO A 72 -4.06 -5.31 0.91
CA PRO A 72 -3.48 -4.24 1.69
C PRO A 72 -2.95 -3.07 0.84
N ASN A 73 -2.61 -3.28 -0.44
CA ASN A 73 -2.16 -2.20 -1.32
C ASN A 73 -3.34 -1.35 -1.81
N TYR A 74 -4.50 -1.97 -2.03
CA TYR A 74 -5.73 -1.24 -2.35
C TYR A 74 -6.15 -0.29 -1.23
N GLU A 75 -5.95 -0.67 0.04
CA GLU A 75 -6.23 0.21 1.17
C GLU A 75 -5.29 1.41 1.25
N ILE A 76 -4.01 1.19 0.97
CA ILE A 76 -3.03 2.27 0.86
C ILE A 76 -3.42 3.21 -0.28
N ASP A 77 -3.83 2.68 -1.44
CA ASP A 77 -4.30 3.47 -2.56
C ASP A 77 -5.50 4.35 -2.17
N GLN A 78 -6.50 3.77 -1.52
CA GLN A 78 -7.65 4.51 -0.99
C GLN A 78 -7.25 5.59 0.02
N ALA A 79 -6.27 5.31 0.89
CA ALA A 79 -5.74 6.29 1.83
C ALA A 79 -5.01 7.43 1.11
N VAL A 80 -4.21 7.13 0.08
CA VAL A 80 -3.50 8.12 -0.74
C VAL A 80 -4.47 8.98 -1.54
N VAL A 81 -5.54 8.41 -2.09
CA VAL A 81 -6.59 9.15 -2.81
C VAL A 81 -7.30 10.16 -1.91
N LYS A 82 -7.47 9.85 -0.63
CA LYS A 82 -8.13 10.72 0.37
C LYS A 82 -7.22 11.82 0.91
N LEU A 83 -5.93 11.81 0.61
CA LEU A 83 -5.02 12.88 1.00
C LEU A 83 -5.39 14.20 0.30
N GLY A 84 -5.15 15.32 0.97
CA GLY A 84 -5.19 16.63 0.33
C GLY A 84 -4.19 16.71 -0.84
N ALA A 85 -4.51 17.48 -1.88
CA ALA A 85 -3.76 17.53 -3.13
C ALA A 85 -2.24 17.71 -2.93
N ASP A 86 -1.83 18.65 -2.09
CA ASP A 86 -0.42 18.90 -1.77
C ASP A 86 0.32 17.69 -1.19
N LEU A 87 -0.35 16.92 -0.31
CA LEU A 87 0.24 15.74 0.33
C LEU A 87 0.29 14.57 -0.65
N LYS A 88 -0.78 14.40 -1.41
CA LYS A 88 -0.88 13.37 -2.45
C LYS A 88 0.23 13.54 -3.50
N THR A 89 0.43 14.76 -3.99
CA THR A 89 1.50 15.06 -4.98
C THR A 89 2.87 14.69 -4.43
N VAL A 90 3.18 15.03 -3.17
CA VAL A 90 4.46 14.68 -2.56
C VAL A 90 4.62 13.16 -2.43
N VAL A 91 3.60 12.43 -2.00
CA VAL A 91 3.65 10.96 -1.88
C VAL A 91 3.86 10.30 -3.25
N VAL A 92 3.08 10.71 -4.24
CA VAL A 92 3.19 10.19 -5.62
C VAL A 92 4.58 10.47 -6.18
N GLU A 93 5.06 11.71 -6.06
CA GLU A 93 6.37 12.07 -6.58
C GLU A 93 7.51 11.35 -5.85
N HIS A 94 7.39 11.17 -4.53
CA HIS A 94 8.43 10.52 -3.74
C HIS A 94 8.58 9.04 -4.07
N TYR A 95 7.46 8.31 -4.11
CA TYR A 95 7.46 6.84 -4.20
C TYR A 95 7.37 6.31 -5.63
N ARG A 96 6.69 6.99 -6.55
CA ARG A 96 6.59 6.53 -7.95
C ARG A 96 7.73 6.98 -8.84
N HIS A 97 8.51 7.95 -8.39
CA HIS A 97 9.70 8.44 -9.10
C HIS A 97 10.94 8.35 -8.21
N GLU A 98 11.09 7.25 -7.46
CA GLU A 98 12.24 7.02 -6.57
C GLU A 98 13.59 7.01 -7.32
N ASP A 99 13.56 6.72 -8.63
CA ASP A 99 14.70 6.79 -9.54
C ASP A 99 15.21 8.23 -9.80
N ALA A 100 14.36 9.24 -9.59
CA ALA A 100 14.72 10.63 -9.84
C ALA A 100 15.50 11.24 -8.65
N PRO A 101 16.52 12.10 -8.92
CA PRO A 101 17.24 12.81 -7.86
C PRO A 101 16.29 13.63 -6.97
N GLU A 102 16.58 13.70 -5.67
CA GLU A 102 15.77 14.42 -4.67
C GLU A 102 15.43 15.85 -5.11
N ALA A 103 16.42 16.60 -5.59
CA ALA A 103 16.25 17.97 -6.07
C ALA A 103 15.19 18.07 -7.19
N LYS A 104 15.11 17.07 -8.08
CA LYS A 104 14.14 17.02 -9.16
C LYS A 104 12.73 16.72 -8.65
N ARG A 105 12.59 15.79 -7.70
CA ARG A 105 11.32 15.47 -7.04
C ARG A 105 10.76 16.68 -6.28
N VAL A 106 11.60 17.35 -5.51
CA VAL A 106 11.26 18.58 -4.78
C VAL A 106 10.83 19.69 -5.74
N TYR A 107 11.59 19.91 -6.82
CA TYR A 107 11.26 20.91 -7.83
C TYR A 107 9.90 20.66 -8.48
N ARG A 108 9.57 19.41 -8.84
CA ARG A 108 8.27 19.03 -9.42
C ARG A 108 7.10 19.25 -8.46
N CYS A 109 7.34 19.15 -7.16
CA CYS A 109 6.34 19.47 -6.13
C CYS A 109 6.14 20.98 -5.92
N GLY A 110 6.96 21.84 -6.55
CA GLY A 110 6.84 23.29 -6.48
C GLY A 110 7.04 23.86 -5.06
N CYS A 111 7.79 23.18 -4.20
CA CYS A 111 7.98 23.59 -2.81
C CYS A 111 9.45 23.51 -2.37
N SER A 112 9.77 24.14 -1.24
CA SER A 112 11.11 24.02 -0.64
C SER A 112 11.36 22.58 -0.17
N ARG A 113 12.63 22.16 -0.13
CA ARG A 113 13.04 20.85 0.44
C ARG A 113 12.47 20.62 1.83
N SER A 114 12.52 21.62 2.71
CA SER A 114 11.96 21.55 4.05
C SER A 114 10.44 21.32 4.05
N THR A 115 9.72 21.99 3.15
CA THR A 115 8.26 21.84 3.00
C THR A 115 7.91 20.48 2.42
N TYR A 116 8.67 20.01 1.43
CA TYR A 116 8.52 18.69 0.82
C TYR A 116 8.53 17.59 1.89
N PHE A 117 9.60 17.54 2.69
CA PHE A 117 9.73 16.49 3.69
C PHE A 117 8.77 16.64 4.86
N ARG A 118 8.43 17.87 5.26
CA ARG A 118 7.37 18.09 6.27
C ARG A 118 6.02 17.59 5.76
N ARG A 119 5.70 17.80 4.48
CA ARG A 119 4.50 17.27 3.83
C ARG A 119 4.54 15.75 3.74
N LEU A 120 5.69 15.16 3.41
CA LEU A 120 5.87 13.70 3.37
C LEU A 120 5.62 13.09 4.76
N ALA A 121 6.28 13.60 5.80
CA ALA A 121 6.07 13.15 7.18
C ALA A 121 4.59 13.30 7.61
N LYS A 122 3.95 14.42 7.26
CA LYS A 122 2.52 14.62 7.50
C LYS A 122 1.67 13.59 6.76
N ALA A 123 1.97 13.30 5.50
CA ALA A 123 1.26 12.29 4.72
C ALA A 123 1.34 10.90 5.38
N HIS A 124 2.50 10.51 5.91
CA HIS A 124 2.66 9.23 6.62
C HIS A 124 1.74 9.13 7.84
N GLN A 125 1.65 10.21 8.62
CA GLN A 125 0.76 10.27 9.78
C GLN A 125 -0.71 10.18 9.38
N HIS A 126 -1.11 10.89 8.31
CA HIS A 126 -2.47 10.86 7.79
C HIS A 126 -2.85 9.48 7.26
N ILE A 127 -1.98 8.84 6.50
CA ILE A 127 -2.19 7.48 5.98
C ILE A 127 -2.34 6.50 7.15
N LEU A 128 -1.42 6.55 8.13
CA LEU A 128 -1.49 5.69 9.32
C LEU A 128 -2.81 5.83 10.07
N PHE A 129 -3.36 7.05 10.18
CA PHE A 129 -4.64 7.30 10.82
C PHE A 129 -5.84 6.80 10.00
N MET A 130 -5.72 6.75 8.68
CA MET A 130 -6.79 6.29 7.77
C MET A 130 -6.83 4.78 7.62
N LEU A 131 -5.72 4.08 7.87
CA LEU A 131 -5.67 2.63 7.82
C LEU A 131 -6.44 2.03 8.99
N PRO A 132 -7.28 1.00 8.75
CA PRO A 132 -7.91 0.28 9.84
C PRO A 132 -6.80 -0.29 10.74
N ALA A 133 -6.93 -0.09 12.04
CA ALA A 133 -6.10 -0.80 13.01
C ALA A 133 -6.20 -2.29 12.64
N GLU A 134 -5.07 -2.89 12.30
CA GLU A 134 -4.93 -4.25 11.78
C GLU A 134 -5.97 -5.10 12.50
N LYS A 135 -7.10 -5.41 11.83
CA LYS A 135 -8.18 -6.15 12.46
C LYS A 135 -7.57 -7.50 12.68
N LYS A 136 -7.06 -7.71 13.90
CA LYS A 136 -6.46 -8.96 14.36
C LYS A 136 -7.45 -10.02 13.93
N VAL A 137 -7.14 -10.72 12.84
CA VAL A 137 -7.97 -11.80 12.36
C VAL A 137 -7.93 -12.77 13.53
N ARG A 138 -9.01 -12.76 14.33
CA ARG A 138 -9.30 -13.84 15.25
C ARG A 138 -9.44 -15.02 14.33
N SER A 139 -8.34 -15.72 14.12
CA SER A 139 -8.27 -16.91 13.30
C SER A 139 -9.37 -17.84 13.78
N GLY A 140 -10.45 -17.94 13.01
CA GLY A 140 -11.48 -18.96 13.20
C GLY A 140 -10.87 -20.36 13.18
N ALA A 141 -9.68 -20.50 12.60
CA ALA A 141 -8.83 -21.68 12.66
C ALA A 141 -8.44 -22.09 14.11
N GLY A 142 -8.14 -21.13 15.00
CA GLY A 142 -7.76 -21.44 16.38
C GLY A 142 -8.95 -21.95 17.22
N ALA A 143 -10.15 -21.41 16.98
CA ALA A 143 -11.36 -21.84 17.68
C ALA A 143 -11.86 -23.22 17.20
N MET A 144 -11.72 -23.52 15.90
CA MET A 144 -12.07 -24.83 15.33
C MET A 144 -11.09 -25.93 15.75
N ALA A 145 -9.79 -25.64 15.80
CA ALA A 145 -8.78 -26.58 16.31
C ALA A 145 -9.01 -26.90 17.80
N ALA A 146 -9.25 -25.89 18.63
CA ALA A 146 -9.55 -26.08 20.06
C ALA A 146 -10.89 -26.82 20.31
N ALA A 147 -11.88 -26.65 19.42
CA ALA A 147 -13.15 -27.38 19.50
C ALA A 147 -13.01 -28.85 19.05
N ALA A 148 -12.18 -29.12 18.04
CA ALA A 148 -11.86 -30.47 17.58
C ALA A 148 -11.10 -31.27 18.64
N GLU A 149 -10.14 -30.64 19.30
CA GLU A 149 -9.32 -31.26 20.35
C GLU A 149 -10.15 -31.60 21.60
N ARG A 150 -11.08 -30.71 22.00
CA ARG A 150 -12.04 -30.98 23.09
C ARG A 150 -13.02 -32.10 22.76
N ARG A 151 -13.40 -32.26 21.49
CA ARG A 151 -14.24 -33.38 21.01
C ARG A 151 -13.46 -34.71 21.02
N ALA A 152 -12.18 -34.70 20.65
CA ALA A 152 -11.32 -35.87 20.69
C ALA A 152 -11.08 -36.36 22.13
N ALA A 153 -10.79 -35.44 23.06
CA ALA A 153 -10.59 -35.76 24.47
C ALA A 153 -11.85 -36.35 25.15
N ARG A 154 -13.05 -35.87 24.79
CA ARG A 154 -14.33 -36.43 25.29
C ARG A 154 -14.61 -37.86 24.78
N LYS A 155 -14.05 -38.23 23.63
CA LYS A 155 -14.22 -39.57 23.05
C LYS A 155 -13.22 -40.58 23.63
N ALA A 156 -12.05 -40.11 24.06
CA ALA A 156 -11.01 -40.94 24.68
C ALA A 156 -11.26 -41.28 26.16
N GLY A 157 -12.00 -40.46 26.90
CA GLY A 157 -12.33 -40.69 28.31
C GLY A 157 -13.59 -41.53 28.58
N ARG A 158 -14.09 -42.27 27.58
CA ARG A 158 -15.36 -43.04 27.67
C ARG A 158 -15.22 -44.49 27.20
N GLY A 159 -14.00 -45.02 27.27
CA GLY A 159 -13.67 -46.44 27.06
C GLY A 159 -13.27 -47.09 28.37
#